data_AF-N9NK18-F1
#
_entry.id   AF-N9NK18-F1
#
_cell.length_a   1.000
_cell.length_b   1.000
_cell.length_c   1.000
_cell.angle_alpha   90.00
_cell.angle_beta   90.00
_cell.angle_gamma   90.00
#
_symmetry.space_group_name_H-M   'P 1'
#
loop_
_entity.id
_entity.type
_entity.pdbx_description
1 polymer ?
#
loop_
_entity_poly.entity_id
_entity_poly.type
_entity_poly.pdbx_seq_one_letter_code
_entity_poly.pdbx_strand_id
1 'polypeptide(L)' 'MHQNIDNEIRNTEQELMHLGSCTTKGLTDEEIAQQDERFFLAIEKLKWLKGRRDVRMNKTFNHEIVNNL' A
#
# COMPACT_ATOMS: atom_id res chain seq x y z
N MET A 1 -5.85 2.29 -18.29
CA MET A 1 -5.27 1.02 -17.76
C MET A 1 -5.94 0.76 -16.42
N HIS A 2 -6.68 -0.34 -16.26
CA HIS A 2 -7.10 -0.79 -14.92
C HIS A 2 -5.83 -1.22 -14.19
N GLN A 3 -5.35 -0.41 -13.24
CA GLN A 3 -4.26 -0.85 -12.38
C GLN A 3 -4.79 -2.03 -11.54
N ASN A 4 -4.08 -3.15 -11.60
CA ASN A 4 -4.36 -4.30 -10.76
C ASN A 4 -3.97 -3.92 -9.32
N ILE A 5 -4.92 -4.00 -8.39
CA ILE A 5 -4.68 -3.61 -7.00
C ILE A 5 -3.56 -4.42 -6.36
N ASP A 6 -3.35 -5.66 -6.78
CA ASP A 6 -2.26 -6.48 -6.27
C ASP A 6 -0.89 -5.96 -6.77
N ASN A 7 -0.83 -5.42 -8.00
CA ASN A 7 0.38 -4.76 -8.49
C ASN A 7 0.63 -3.45 -7.74
N GLU A 8 -0.41 -2.67 -7.45
CA GLU A 8 -0.28 -1.45 -6.65
C GLU A 8 0.19 -1.75 -5.22
N ILE A 9 -0.38 -2.78 -4.57
CA ILE A 9 0.06 -3.27 -3.26
C ILE A 9 1.54 -3.63 -3.30
N ARG A 10 1.95 -4.46 -4.26
CA ARG A 10 3.34 -4.90 -4.40
C ARG A 10 4.30 -3.72 -4.60
N ASN A 11 3.93 -2.77 -5.45
CA ASN A 11 4.76 -1.60 -5.71
C ASN A 11 4.89 -0.72 -4.44
N THR A 12 3.80 -0.54 -3.69
CA THR A 12 3.84 0.21 -2.43
C THR A 12 4.63 -0.53 -1.33
N GLU A 13 4.60 -1.86 -1.30
CA GLU A 13 5.46 -2.65 -0.40
C GLU A 13 6.94 -2.49 -0.74
N GLN A 14 7.30 -2.46 -2.03
CA GLN A 14 8.68 -2.19 -2.47
C GLN A 14 9.12 -0.75 -2.13
N GLU A 15 8.23 0.23 -2.30
CA GLU A 15 8.49 1.62 -1.93
C GLU A 15 8.77 1.75 -0.43
N LEU A 16 7.96 1.09 0.42
CA LEU A 16 8.17 1.06 1.87
C LEU A 16 9.50 0.42 2.26
N MET A 17 9.88 -0.70 1.62
CA MET A 17 11.18 -1.33 1.88
C MET A 17 12.34 -0.40 1.54
N HIS A 18 12.25 0.32 0.42
CA HIS A 18 13.27 1.28 0.00
C HIS A 18 13.38 2.44 0.99
N LEU A 19 12.26 3.09 1.29
CA LEU A 19 12.22 4.24 2.21
C LEU A 19 12.68 3.87 3.62
N GLY A 20 12.26 2.70 4.13
CA GLY A 20 12.66 2.23 5.46
C GLY A 20 14.12 1.75 5.56
N SER A 21 14.79 1.55 4.42
CA SER A 21 16.21 1.15 4.37
C SER A 21 17.16 2.32 4.05
N CYS A 22 16.63 3.51 3.77
CA CYS A 22 17.43 4.69 3.48
C CYS A 22 18.23 5.13 4.72
N THR A 23 19.48 5.51 4.50
CA THR A 23 20.31 6.12 5.54
C THR A 23 19.93 7.58 5.73
N THR A 24 19.82 8.02 6.98
CA THR A 24 19.65 9.44 7.34
C THR A 24 20.98 10.15 7.57
N LYS A 25 22.11 9.42 7.56
CA LYS A 25 23.43 9.98 7.76
C LYS A 25 23.75 11.03 6.70
N GLY A 26 23.99 12.26 7.14
CA GLY A 26 24.37 13.38 6.27
C GLY A 26 23.19 14.15 5.68
N LEU A 27 21.96 13.80 6.05
CA LEU A 27 20.77 14.57 5.71
C LEU A 27 20.52 15.67 6.74
N THR A 28 19.84 16.74 6.32
CA THR A 28 19.29 17.73 7.25
C THR A 28 18.02 17.21 7.93
N ASP A 29 17.59 17.88 9.00
CA ASP A 29 16.34 17.54 9.68
C ASP A 29 15.14 17.66 8.74
N GLU A 30 15.12 18.64 7.83
CA GLU A 30 14.06 18.79 6.82
C GLU A 30 14.05 17.63 5.82
N GLU A 31 15.22 17.16 5.38
CA GLU A 31 15.32 16.02 4.46
C GLU A 31 14.87 14.72 5.15
N ILE A 32 15.20 14.55 6.43
CA ILE A 32 14.71 13.42 7.24
C ILE A 32 13.19 13.51 7.39
N ALA A 33 12.66 14.69 7.72
CA ALA A 33 11.21 14.88 7.86
C ALA A 33 10.45 14.59 6.54
N GLN A 34 11.02 14.95 5.39
CA GLN A 34 10.46 14.60 4.08
C GLN A 34 10.49 13.10 3.81
N GLN A 35 11.56 12.40 4.23
CA GLN A 35 11.63 10.95 4.14
C GLN A 35 10.56 10.28 5.01
N ASP A 36 10.41 10.75 6.26
CA ASP A 36 9.40 10.26 7.18
C ASP A 36 7.98 10.50 6.64
N GLU A 37 7.69 11.70 6.14
CA GLU A 37 6.40 12.02 5.52
C GLU A 37 6.06 11.06 4.38
N ARG A 38 7.02 10.82 3.47
CA ARG A 38 6.85 9.87 2.36
C ARG A 38 6.62 8.44 2.86
N PHE A 39 7.33 8.03 3.91
CA PHE A 39 7.17 6.71 4.50
C PHE A 39 5.77 6.54 5.09
N PHE A 40 5.27 7.52 5.86
CA PHE A 40 3.93 7.48 6.43
C PHE A 40 2.83 7.49 5.36
N LEU A 41 2.95 8.32 4.33
CA LEU A 41 2.01 8.34 3.20
C LEU A 41 1.96 6.98 2.49
N ALA A 42 3.10 6.31 2.31
CA ALA A 42 3.14 4.97 1.72
C ALA A 42 2.47 3.91 2.61
N ILE A 43 2.60 4.01 3.95
CA ILE A 43 1.87 3.15 4.90
C ILE A 43 0.36 3.33 4.75
N GLU A 44 -0.13 4.57 4.73
CA GLU A 44 -1.56 4.87 4.61
C GLU A 44 -2.12 4.33 3.29
N LYS A 45 -1.38 4.54 2.19
CA LYS A 45 -1.72 3.99 0.88
C LYS A 45 -1.80 2.46 0.91
N LEU A 46 -0.82 1.78 1.50
CA LEU A 46 -0.83 0.32 1.59
C LEU A 46 -2.05 -0.20 2.38
N LYS A 47 -2.35 0.44 3.51
CA LYS A 47 -3.52 0.10 4.34
C LYS A 47 -4.82 0.26 3.56
N TRP A 48 -4.96 1.36 2.83
CA TRP A 48 -6.14 1.61 1.99
C TRP A 48 -6.28 0.59 0.86
N LEU A 49 -5.19 0.25 0.17
CA LEU A 49 -5.18 -0.73 -0.90
C LEU A 49 -5.57 -2.13 -0.38
N LYS A 50 -4.98 -2.57 0.73
CA LYS A 50 -5.34 -3.86 1.36
C LYS A 50 -6.81 -3.89 1.74
N GLY A 51 -7.32 -2.84 2.40
CA GLY A 51 -8.75 -2.73 2.72
C GLY A 51 -9.66 -2.80 1.49
N ARG A 52 -9.29 -2.15 0.37
CA ARG A 52 -10.06 -2.23 -0.89
C ARG A 52 -10.02 -3.59 -1.56
N ARG A 53 -8.90 -4.30 -1.47
CA ARG A 53 -8.81 -5.68 -1.96
C ARG A 53 -9.72 -6.58 -1.13
N ASP A 54 -9.69 -6.46 0.18
CA ASP A 54 -10.48 -7.30 1.08
C ASP A 54 -12.01 -7.07 0.90
N VAL A 55 -12.44 -5.81 0.71
CA VAL A 55 -13.85 -5.51 0.34
C VAL A 55 -14.25 -6.14 -0.99
N ARG A 56 -13.34 -6.15 -1.99
CA ARG A 56 -13.60 -6.82 -3.27
C ARG A 56 -13.73 -8.33 -3.11
N MET A 57 -12.82 -8.95 -2.38
CA MET A 57 -12.86 -10.40 -2.11
C MET A 57 -14.15 -10.80 -1.40
N ASN A 58 -14.58 -10.03 -0.40
CA ASN A 58 -15.84 -10.28 0.30
C ASN A 58 -17.05 -10.18 -0.64
N LYS A 59 -17.08 -9.20 -1.56
CA LYS A 59 -18.18 -9.09 -2.54
C LYS A 59 -18.21 -10.29 -3.49
N THR A 60 -17.06 -10.71 -4.00
CA THR A 60 -16.95 -11.87 -4.89
C THR A 60 -17.42 -13.14 -4.19
N PHE A 61 -16.94 -13.39 -2.98
CA PHE A 61 -17.33 -14.54 -2.18
C PHE A 61 -18.83 -14.60 -1.89
N ASN A 62 -19.44 -13.46 -1.49
CA ASN A 62 -20.89 -13.40 -1.27
C ASN A 62 -21.68 -13.64 -2.57
N HIS A 63 -21.23 -13.09 -3.70
CA HIS A 63 -21.87 -13.33 -5.00
C HIS A 63 -21.79 -14.80 -5.42
N GLU A 64 -20.65 -15.47 -5.21
CA GLU A 64 -20.51 -16.90 -5.50
C GLU A 64 -21.41 -17.77 -4.63
N ILE A 65 -21.57 -17.45 -3.33
CA ILE A 65 -22.50 -18.18 -2.46
C ILE A 65 -23.95 -18.00 -2.96
N VAL A 66 -24.37 -16.76 -3.23
CA VAL A 66 -25.76 -16.46 -3.62
C VAL A 66 -26.16 -17.10 -4.94
N ASN A 67 -25.22 -17.27 -5.89
CA ASN A 67 -25.52 -17.87 -7.19
C ASN A 67 -25.32 -19.40 -7.25
N ASN A 68 -24.76 -20.01 -6.20
CA ASN A 68 -24.58 -21.47 -6.09
C ASN A 68 -25.56 -22.12 -5.10
N LEU A 69 -26.53 -21.36 -4.56
CA LEU A 69 -27.66 -21.80 -3.74
C LEU A 69 -28.97 -21.61 -4.52
#